data_AF-A0A382EJR9-F1
#
_entry.id   AF-A0A382EJR9-F1
#
_cell.length_a   1.000
_cell.length_b   1.000
_cell.length_c   1.000
_cell.angle_alpha   90.00
_cell.angle_beta   90.00
_cell.angle_gamma   90.00
#
_symmetry.space_group_name_H-M   'P 1'
#
loop_
_entity.id
_entity.type
_entity.pdbx_description
1 polymer ?
#
loop_
_entity_poly.entity_id
_entity_poly.type
_entity_poly.pdbx_seq_one_letter_code
_entity_poly.pdbx_strand_id
1 'polypeptide(L)'
;MNPTPFINRYLLNVFALLITLNGVAFAENKAGFTLNGKPVPQVVATVNGTELTSGLLKREMIAYQLLANRQGKTVETKDEKKIAQILLMKAIDDELIFQQGIKQNINIDSATIDRELNHIKEQFPDKKLFLAALAAQRLTFDVLKKNIKKTMVQEEFVRANIALGVNVDDSEVKSFYDTNKRTFLKPETFKIRHIYVSTPGPSDEEIESAEDQAKAKEIIDWVKKEARKKIDQAAFALKEGKSFTIAAKEFSEDSN
;
A
#
# COMPACT_ATOMS: atom_id res chain seq x y z
N MET A 1 21.02 -20.51 0.66
CA MET A 1 20.12 -19.40 1.04
C MET A 1 20.33 -18.29 0.02
N ASN A 2 19.39 -18.10 -0.92
CA ASN A 2 19.44 -16.94 -1.81
C ASN A 2 19.17 -15.71 -0.96
N PRO A 3 20.09 -14.74 -0.85
CA PRO A 3 19.77 -13.47 -0.21
C PRO A 3 18.77 -12.79 -1.13
N THR A 4 17.48 -12.84 -0.78
CA THR A 4 16.47 -12.01 -1.44
C THR A 4 16.99 -10.58 -1.40
N PRO A 5 17.26 -9.94 -2.55
CA PRO A 5 17.81 -8.61 -2.55
C PRO A 5 16.80 -7.65 -1.91
N PHE A 6 17.31 -6.65 -1.17
CA PHE A 6 16.51 -5.54 -0.62
C PHE A 6 15.71 -4.77 -1.69
N ILE A 7 16.02 -4.99 -2.99
CA ILE A 7 15.30 -4.59 -4.20
C ILE A 7 13.77 -4.61 -4.03
N ASN A 8 13.24 -5.66 -3.39
CA ASN A 8 11.82 -5.97 -3.48
C ASN A 8 10.91 -5.15 -2.54
N ARG A 9 11.39 -4.11 -1.85
CA ARG A 9 10.54 -3.34 -0.92
C ARG A 9 10.28 -1.91 -1.38
N TYR A 10 11.25 -1.20 -1.95
CA TYR A 10 11.05 0.21 -2.31
C TYR A 10 10.28 0.39 -3.62
N LEU A 11 10.70 -0.29 -4.70
CA LEU A 11 9.96 -0.27 -5.98
C LEU A 11 8.62 -1.01 -5.87
N LEU A 12 8.58 -2.10 -5.09
CA LEU A 12 7.38 -2.90 -4.87
C LEU A 12 6.30 -2.14 -4.07
N ASN A 13 6.66 -1.42 -3.01
CA ASN A 13 5.69 -0.62 -2.25
C ASN A 13 5.09 0.53 -3.07
N VAL A 14 5.81 1.01 -4.10
CA VAL A 14 5.30 2.05 -5.01
C VAL A 14 4.35 1.47 -6.05
N PHE A 15 4.55 0.23 -6.49
CA PHE A 15 3.76 -0.42 -7.55
C PHE A 15 2.60 -1.30 -7.02
N ALA A 16 2.78 -2.09 -5.96
CA ALA A 16 1.80 -3.05 -5.43
C ALA A 16 0.55 -2.41 -4.77
N LEU A 17 0.50 -1.08 -4.70
CA LEU A 17 -0.52 -0.35 -3.94
C LEU A 17 -1.76 0.05 -4.76
N LEU A 18 -1.83 -0.25 -6.06
CA LEU A 18 -2.84 0.28 -7.00
C LEU A 18 -4.05 -0.63 -7.29
N ILE A 19 -4.35 -1.62 -6.45
CA ILE A 19 -5.43 -2.60 -6.73
C ILE A 19 -6.84 -2.11 -6.30
N THR A 20 -7.00 -0.93 -5.68
CA THR A 20 -8.35 -0.46 -5.25
C THR A 20 -8.64 1.02 -5.50
N LEU A 21 -8.26 1.58 -6.66
CA LEU A 21 -8.80 2.88 -7.08
C LEU A 21 -9.84 2.68 -8.19
N ASN A 22 -11.12 2.77 -7.82
CA ASN A 22 -12.17 3.14 -8.76
C ASN A 22 -11.85 4.52 -9.34
N GLY A 23 -12.07 4.66 -10.64
CA GLY A 23 -11.43 5.65 -11.51
C GLY A 23 -11.57 7.09 -11.03
N VAL A 24 -10.42 7.72 -10.79
CA VAL A 24 -10.28 9.17 -10.94
C VAL A 24 -9.47 9.38 -12.21
N ALA A 25 -10.16 9.77 -13.28
CA ALA A 25 -9.52 10.21 -14.50
C ALA A 25 -8.72 11.48 -14.19
N PHE A 26 -7.40 11.34 -14.02
CA PHE A 26 -6.51 12.49 -13.91
C PHE A 26 -6.39 13.12 -15.30
N ALA A 27 -7.21 14.14 -15.55
CA ALA A 27 -7.10 15.00 -16.70
C ALA A 27 -5.67 15.56 -16.79
N GLU A 28 -5.07 15.43 -17.97
CA GLU A 28 -3.74 15.94 -18.27
C GLU A 28 -3.80 17.47 -18.37
N ASN A 29 -3.69 18.14 -17.22
CA ASN A 29 -3.59 19.58 -17.21
C ASN A 29 -2.19 19.97 -17.71
N LYS A 30 -2.12 20.63 -18.87
CA LYS A 30 -0.90 21.22 -19.48
C LYS A 30 -0.26 22.32 -18.62
N ALA A 31 -0.80 22.60 -17.44
CA ALA A 31 -0.17 23.48 -16.46
C ALA A 31 1.17 22.87 -15.99
N GLY A 32 2.23 23.67 -16.05
CA GLY A 32 3.55 23.32 -15.52
C GLY A 32 3.48 22.87 -14.05
N PHE A 33 4.48 22.11 -13.59
CA PHE A 33 4.56 21.74 -12.17
C PHE A 33 4.59 23.01 -11.32
N THR A 34 3.67 23.12 -10.36
CA THR A 34 3.64 24.24 -9.41
C THR A 34 3.78 23.70 -7.99
N LEU A 35 4.37 24.51 -7.12
CA LEU A 35 4.42 24.29 -5.67
C LEU A 35 3.85 25.54 -5.01
N ASN A 36 2.81 25.40 -4.19
CA ASN A 36 2.09 26.53 -3.59
C ASN A 36 1.68 27.60 -4.62
N GLY A 37 1.20 27.16 -5.79
CA GLY A 37 0.77 28.02 -6.89
C GLY A 37 1.90 28.71 -7.66
N LYS A 38 3.17 28.46 -7.33
CA LYS A 38 4.33 29.02 -8.05
C LYS A 38 4.91 28.00 -9.02
N PRO A 39 5.22 28.39 -10.28
CA PRO A 39 5.82 27.48 -11.25
C PRO A 39 7.21 27.04 -10.80
N VAL A 40 7.50 25.75 -11.01
CA VAL A 40 8.80 25.15 -10.73
C VAL A 40 9.62 25.13 -12.03
N PRO A 41 10.90 25.56 -12.00
CA PRO A 41 11.79 25.50 -13.17
C PRO A 41 11.95 24.08 -13.73
N GLN A 42 12.30 23.96 -15.02
CA GLN A 42 12.50 22.65 -15.65
C GLN A 42 13.65 21.85 -15.01
N VAL A 43 14.74 22.54 -14.65
CA VAL A 43 15.85 21.99 -13.88
C VAL A 43 15.76 22.54 -12.47
N VAL A 44 15.69 21.66 -11.48
CA VAL A 44 15.53 22.03 -10.06
C VAL A 44 16.82 21.91 -9.26
N ALA A 45 17.79 21.14 -9.76
CA ALA A 45 19.15 21.06 -9.22
C ALA A 45 20.10 20.46 -10.27
N THR A 46 21.41 20.63 -10.07
CA THR A 46 22.45 20.00 -10.88
C THR A 46 23.48 19.33 -9.96
N VAL A 47 23.77 18.05 -10.21
CA VAL A 47 24.68 17.23 -9.41
C VAL A 47 25.83 16.76 -10.30
N ASN A 48 27.01 17.36 -10.14
CA ASN A 48 28.20 17.07 -10.96
C ASN A 48 27.94 17.07 -12.48
N GLY A 49 27.11 18.00 -12.96
CA GLY A 49 26.73 18.12 -14.37
C GLY A 49 25.49 17.31 -14.79
N THR A 50 24.94 16.46 -13.90
CA THR A 50 23.65 15.81 -14.14
C THR A 50 22.50 16.68 -13.64
N GLU A 51 21.57 17.03 -14.52
CA GLU A 51 20.39 17.82 -14.20
C GLU A 51 19.29 16.96 -13.54
N LEU A 52 18.78 17.43 -12.40
CA LEU A 52 17.56 16.91 -11.78
C LEU A 52 16.39 17.78 -12.22
N THR A 53 15.37 17.16 -12.81
CA THR A 53 14.27 17.87 -13.46
C THR A 53 13.05 18.05 -12.55
N SER A 54 12.21 19.04 -12.84
CA SER A 54 10.90 19.17 -12.18
C SER A 54 9.98 17.98 -12.42
N GLY A 55 10.16 17.25 -13.53
CA GLY A 55 9.45 16.00 -13.79
C GLY A 55 9.77 14.91 -12.76
N LEU A 56 11.04 14.78 -12.38
CA LEU A 56 11.46 13.91 -11.27
C LEU A 56 10.81 14.34 -9.96
N LEU A 57 10.97 15.62 -9.58
CA LEU A 57 10.44 16.13 -8.31
C LEU A 57 8.91 16.01 -8.23
N LYS A 58 8.20 16.28 -9.33
CA LYS A 58 6.74 16.11 -9.42
C LYS A 58 6.33 14.66 -9.16
N ARG A 59 7.06 13.69 -9.70
CA ARG A 59 6.78 12.26 -9.49
C ARG A 59 6.98 11.87 -8.02
N GLU A 60 8.08 12.30 -7.40
CA GLU A 60 8.33 12.05 -5.98
C GLU A 60 7.23 12.66 -5.09
N MET A 61 6.77 13.87 -5.42
CA MET A 61 5.65 14.52 -4.73
C MET A 61 4.34 13.73 -4.84
N ILE A 62 4.01 13.23 -6.05
CA ILE A 62 2.82 12.40 -6.27
C ILE A 62 2.91 11.11 -5.45
N ALA A 63 4.07 10.44 -5.46
CA ALA A 63 4.29 9.22 -4.69
C ALA A 63 4.14 9.48 -3.18
N TYR A 64 4.72 10.57 -2.67
CA TYR A 64 4.58 10.98 -1.29
C TYR A 64 3.11 11.25 -0.90
N GLN A 65 2.37 12.00 -1.73
CA GLN A 65 0.95 12.31 -1.48
C GLN A 65 0.10 11.04 -1.44
N LEU A 66 0.35 10.09 -2.34
CA LEU A 66 -0.37 8.81 -2.36
C LEU A 66 -0.12 8.02 -1.06
N LEU A 67 1.12 7.98 -0.58
CA LEU A 67 1.46 7.31 0.69
C LEU A 67 0.84 8.01 1.90
N ALA A 68 0.87 9.34 1.94
CA ALA A 68 0.26 10.13 3.01
C ALA A 68 -1.25 9.91 3.09
N ASN A 69 -1.95 9.97 1.96
CA ASN A 69 -3.41 9.79 1.90
C ASN A 69 -3.84 8.42 2.44
N ARG A 70 -3.04 7.36 2.21
CA ARG A 70 -3.33 6.02 2.74
C ARG A 70 -3.12 5.89 4.24
N GLN A 71 -2.28 6.74 4.83
CA GLN A 71 -2.12 6.83 6.28
C GLN A 71 -3.22 7.70 6.91
N GLY A 72 -4.24 8.11 6.15
CA GLY A 72 -5.26 9.06 6.58
C GLY A 72 -4.71 10.47 6.80
N LYS A 73 -3.53 10.78 6.25
CA LYS A 73 -2.90 12.10 6.36
C LYS A 73 -3.14 12.88 5.08
N THR A 74 -3.67 14.09 5.24
CA THR A 74 -3.79 15.04 4.13
C THR A 74 -2.52 15.89 4.08
N VAL A 75 -1.90 16.01 2.91
CA VAL A 75 -0.76 16.92 2.72
C VAL A 75 -1.30 18.35 2.66
N GLU A 76 -1.03 19.13 3.71
CA GLU A 76 -1.38 20.55 3.71
C GLU A 76 -0.51 21.34 2.74
N THR A 77 -1.10 22.33 2.07
CA THR A 77 -0.40 23.21 1.11
C THR A 77 0.78 23.93 1.76
N LYS A 78 0.67 24.35 3.02
CA LYS A 78 1.75 25.03 3.74
C LYS A 78 3.04 24.20 3.86
N ASP A 79 2.94 22.87 3.81
CA ASP A 79 4.06 21.95 3.93
C ASP A 79 4.59 21.45 2.58
N GLU A 80 3.89 21.74 1.48
CA GLU A 80 4.22 21.26 0.13
C GLU A 80 5.66 21.64 -0.26
N LYS A 81 6.08 22.89 0.02
CA LYS A 81 7.45 23.35 -0.26
C LYS A 81 8.49 22.62 0.59
N LYS A 82 8.22 22.37 1.87
CA LYS A 82 9.16 21.67 2.76
C LYS A 82 9.33 20.22 2.33
N ILE A 83 8.21 19.56 2.00
CA ILE A 83 8.21 18.20 1.46
C ILE A 83 9.00 18.16 0.15
N ALA A 84 8.76 19.10 -0.77
CA ALA A 84 9.51 19.18 -2.01
C ALA A 84 11.02 19.38 -1.79
N GLN A 85 11.42 20.16 -0.80
CA GLN A 85 12.83 20.33 -0.42
C GLN A 85 13.45 19.03 0.10
N ILE A 86 12.73 18.29 0.96
CA ILE A 86 13.19 16.99 1.48
C ILE A 86 13.34 15.98 0.34
N LEU A 87 12.35 15.89 -0.55
CA LEU A 87 12.39 14.99 -1.70
C LEU A 87 13.48 15.38 -2.70
N LEU A 88 13.72 16.68 -2.91
CA LEU A 88 14.83 17.15 -3.73
C LEU A 88 16.18 16.78 -3.11
N MET A 89 16.36 16.97 -1.81
CA MET A 89 17.58 16.56 -1.11
C MET A 89 17.83 15.06 -1.26
N LYS A 90 16.79 14.25 -1.05
CA LYS A 90 16.86 12.81 -1.29
C LYS A 90 17.27 12.48 -2.73
N ALA A 91 16.70 13.16 -3.72
CA ALA A 91 17.04 12.94 -5.13
C ALA A 91 18.49 13.31 -5.46
N ILE A 92 19.04 14.34 -4.79
CA ILE A 92 20.44 14.73 -4.87
C ILE A 92 21.33 13.65 -4.25
N ASP A 93 21.01 13.19 -3.04
CA ASP A 93 21.76 12.12 -2.37
C ASP A 93 21.77 10.84 -3.20
N ASP A 94 20.61 10.45 -3.74
CA ASP A 94 20.47 9.29 -4.62
C ASP A 94 21.35 9.44 -5.87
N GLU A 95 21.40 10.63 -6.48
CA GLU A 95 22.29 10.89 -7.62
C GLU A 95 23.78 10.80 -7.25
N LEU A 96 24.18 11.36 -6.11
CA LEU A 96 25.57 11.29 -5.63
C LEU A 96 26.01 9.84 -5.39
N ILE A 97 25.18 9.04 -4.72
CA ILE A 97 25.46 7.62 -4.46
C ILE A 97 25.58 6.85 -5.77
N PHE A 98 24.66 7.10 -6.72
CA PHE A 98 24.71 6.46 -8.03
C PHE A 98 26.01 6.78 -8.78
N GLN A 99 26.38 8.06 -8.86
CA GLN A 99 27.61 8.49 -9.50
C GLN A 99 28.84 7.88 -8.83
N GLN A 100 28.84 7.74 -7.51
CA GLN A 100 29.92 7.10 -6.79
C GLN A 100 30.01 5.59 -7.12
N GLY A 101 28.88 4.89 -7.24
CA GLY A 101 28.84 3.51 -7.70
C GLY A 101 29.42 3.35 -9.12
N ILE A 102 29.03 4.24 -10.05
CA ILE A 102 29.59 4.24 -11.42
C ILE A 102 31.10 4.50 -11.41
N LYS A 103 31.59 5.46 -10.59
CA LYS A 103 33.04 5.73 -10.45
C LYS A 103 33.84 4.53 -9.95
N GLN A 104 33.21 3.63 -9.21
CA GLN A 104 33.81 2.37 -8.74
C GLN A 104 33.64 1.21 -9.73
N ASN A 105 33.24 1.48 -10.97
CA ASN A 105 33.02 0.49 -12.02
C ASN A 105 31.92 -0.54 -11.69
N ILE A 106 30.97 -0.18 -10.82
CA ILE A 106 29.77 -1.00 -10.59
C ILE A 106 28.89 -0.88 -11.82
N ASN A 107 28.80 -1.96 -12.59
CA ASN A 107 27.99 -2.04 -13.78
C ASN A 107 26.94 -3.14 -13.65
N ILE A 108 25.69 -2.81 -13.92
CA ILE A 108 24.58 -3.74 -13.93
C ILE A 108 24.24 -4.05 -15.38
N ASP A 109 24.32 -5.32 -15.75
CA ASP A 109 24.04 -5.77 -17.11
C ASP A 109 22.55 -5.64 -17.47
N SER A 110 22.26 -5.53 -18.76
CA SER A 110 20.89 -5.34 -19.24
C SER A 110 19.98 -6.53 -18.96
N ALA A 111 20.51 -7.76 -18.93
CA ALA A 111 19.70 -8.95 -18.66
C ALA A 111 19.24 -8.98 -17.19
N THR A 112 20.08 -8.51 -16.26
CA THR A 112 19.71 -8.33 -14.85
C THR A 112 18.63 -7.25 -14.69
N ILE A 113 18.74 -6.12 -15.41
CA ILE A 113 17.71 -5.07 -15.41
C ILE A 113 16.38 -5.61 -15.99
N ASP A 114 16.43 -6.37 -17.08
CA ASP A 114 15.24 -6.92 -17.72
C ASP A 114 14.59 -8.01 -16.87
N ARG A 115 15.39 -8.83 -16.16
CA ARG A 115 14.89 -9.79 -15.18
C ARG A 115 14.14 -9.09 -14.05
N GLU A 116 14.70 -8.00 -13.51
CA GLU A 116 14.02 -7.24 -12.47
C GLU A 116 12.75 -6.57 -12.97
N LEU A 117 12.78 -6.01 -14.18
CA LEU A 117 11.58 -5.46 -14.80
C LEU A 117 10.48 -6.53 -14.95
N ASN A 118 10.84 -7.75 -15.33
CA ASN A 118 9.88 -8.84 -15.44
C ASN A 118 9.36 -9.29 -14.06
N HIS A 119 10.25 -9.39 -13.07
CA HIS A 119 9.86 -9.65 -11.69
C HIS A 119 8.84 -8.62 -11.20
N ILE A 120 9.07 -7.32 -11.42
CA ILE A 120 8.11 -6.26 -11.08
C ILE A 120 6.75 -6.44 -11.80
N LYS A 121 6.74 -6.84 -13.08
CA LYS A 121 5.50 -7.09 -13.82
C LYS A 121 4.71 -8.26 -13.24
N GLU A 122 5.38 -9.33 -12.80
CA GLU A 122 4.76 -10.53 -12.22
C GLU A 122 4.06 -10.26 -10.89
N GLN A 123 4.39 -9.14 -10.23
CA GLN A 123 3.71 -8.69 -9.01
C GLN A 123 2.32 -8.09 -9.30
N PHE A 124 1.98 -7.87 -10.57
CA PHE A 124 0.67 -7.39 -10.98
C PHE A 124 -0.22 -8.56 -11.41
N PRO A 125 -1.52 -8.53 -11.05
CA PRO A 125 -2.47 -9.54 -11.50
C PRO A 125 -2.56 -9.62 -13.03
N ASP A 126 -2.42 -8.48 -13.72
CA ASP A 126 -2.42 -8.42 -15.17
C ASP A 126 -1.62 -7.23 -15.73
N LYS A 127 -1.36 -7.28 -17.04
CA LYS A 127 -0.62 -6.25 -17.78
C LYS A 127 -1.32 -4.90 -17.79
N LYS A 128 -2.66 -4.85 -17.78
CA LYS A 128 -3.43 -3.60 -17.83
C LYS A 128 -3.22 -2.82 -16.53
N LEU A 129 -3.24 -3.49 -15.38
CA LEU A 129 -2.96 -2.88 -14.08
C LEU A 129 -1.52 -2.38 -13.98
N PHE A 130 -0.54 -3.13 -14.50
CA PHE A 130 0.84 -2.66 -14.57
C PHE A 130 1.00 -1.38 -15.42
N LEU A 131 0.38 -1.35 -16.61
CA LEU A 131 0.40 -0.16 -17.47
C LEU A 131 -0.34 1.03 -16.83
N ALA A 132 -1.46 0.78 -16.14
CA ALA A 132 -2.18 1.81 -15.40
C ALA A 132 -1.31 2.38 -14.27
N ALA A 133 -0.52 1.54 -13.58
CA ALA A 133 0.41 1.98 -12.55
C ALA A 133 1.55 2.85 -13.11
N LEU A 134 2.12 2.45 -14.25
CA LEU A 134 3.10 3.27 -14.97
C LEU A 134 2.51 4.64 -15.35
N ALA A 135 1.29 4.67 -15.89
CA ALA A 135 0.61 5.91 -16.26
C ALA A 135 0.33 6.81 -15.04
N ALA A 136 -0.17 6.24 -13.94
CA ALA A 136 -0.45 6.97 -12.69
C ALA A 136 0.81 7.64 -12.12
N GLN A 137 1.96 6.99 -12.26
CA GLN A 137 3.26 7.52 -11.83
C GLN A 137 3.99 8.34 -12.92
N ARG A 138 3.38 8.50 -14.10
CA ARG A 138 3.96 9.19 -15.27
C ARG A 138 5.33 8.62 -15.66
N LEU A 139 5.43 7.28 -15.66
CA LEU A 139 6.64 6.54 -16.00
C LEU A 139 6.48 5.84 -17.35
N THR A 140 7.53 5.90 -18.17
CA THR A 140 7.69 5.02 -19.33
C THR A 140 8.51 3.78 -18.94
N PHE A 141 8.50 2.75 -19.79
CA PHE A 141 9.36 1.59 -19.62
C PHE A 141 10.84 1.97 -19.52
N ASP A 142 11.30 2.90 -20.36
CA ASP A 142 12.70 3.31 -20.38
C ASP A 142 13.10 4.05 -19.09
N VAL A 143 12.21 4.91 -18.58
CA VAL A 143 12.44 5.58 -17.28
C VAL A 143 12.45 4.55 -16.17
N LEU A 144 11.54 3.56 -16.18
CA LEU A 144 11.54 2.49 -15.19
C LEU A 144 12.84 1.67 -15.24
N LYS A 145 13.32 1.26 -16.43
CA LYS A 145 14.60 0.55 -16.58
C LYS A 145 15.78 1.37 -16.05
N LYS A 146 15.82 2.68 -16.34
CA LYS A 146 16.84 3.59 -15.80
C LYS A 146 16.79 3.65 -14.27
N ASN A 147 15.60 3.71 -13.69
CA ASN A 147 15.42 3.70 -12.24
C ASN A 147 15.90 2.38 -11.62
N ILE A 148 15.52 1.23 -12.20
CA ILE A 148 15.99 -0.09 -11.78
C ILE A 148 17.52 -0.14 -11.78
N LYS A 149 18.16 0.28 -12.88
CA LYS A 149 19.62 0.36 -12.97
C LYS A 149 20.21 1.23 -11.86
N LYS A 150 19.66 2.43 -11.65
CA LYS A 150 20.14 3.37 -10.63
C LYS A 150 20.06 2.74 -9.23
N THR A 151 18.92 2.17 -8.87
CA THR A 151 18.72 1.46 -7.60
C THR A 151 19.72 0.34 -7.41
N MET A 152 19.90 -0.53 -8.42
CA MET A 152 20.81 -1.67 -8.33
C MET A 152 22.29 -1.24 -8.17
N VAL A 153 22.72 -0.18 -8.87
CA VAL A 153 24.08 0.37 -8.69
C VAL A 153 24.27 0.94 -7.29
N GLN A 154 23.28 1.66 -6.76
CA GLN A 154 23.35 2.22 -5.40
C GLN A 154 23.40 1.12 -4.35
N GLU A 155 22.57 0.08 -4.47
CA GLU A 155 22.56 -1.05 -3.54
C GLU A 155 23.90 -1.78 -3.54
N GLU A 156 24.46 -2.03 -4.71
CA GLU A 156 25.76 -2.69 -4.81
C GLU A 156 26.88 -1.80 -4.26
N PHE A 157 26.81 -0.49 -4.46
CA PHE A 157 27.74 0.46 -3.84
C PHE A 157 27.68 0.39 -2.31
N VAL A 158 26.49 0.44 -1.73
CA VAL A 158 26.28 0.34 -0.27
C VAL A 158 26.78 -1.01 0.25
N ARG A 159 26.48 -2.11 -0.46
CA ARG A 159 26.94 -3.45 -0.09
C ARG A 159 28.47 -3.54 -0.07
N ALA A 160 29.12 -3.04 -1.12
CA ALA A 160 30.56 -3.15 -1.29
C ALA A 160 31.36 -2.22 -0.35
N ASN A 161 30.82 -1.06 0.03
CA ASN A 161 31.60 -0.04 0.75
C ASN A 161 31.13 0.23 2.18
N ILE A 162 29.85 0.01 2.47
CA ILE A 162 29.25 0.36 3.77
C ILE A 162 28.99 -0.91 4.57
N ALA A 163 28.30 -1.89 3.97
CA ALA A 163 27.89 -3.09 4.69
C ALA A 163 29.06 -3.91 5.25
N LEU A 164 30.22 -3.91 4.57
CA LEU A 164 31.42 -4.61 5.05
C LEU A 164 32.01 -4.01 6.34
N GLY A 165 31.78 -2.72 6.60
CA GLY A 165 32.26 -2.04 7.81
C GLY A 165 31.27 -2.08 8.97
N VAL A 166 30.08 -2.64 8.77
CA VAL A 166 29.02 -2.71 9.79
C VAL A 166 29.06 -4.08 10.44
N ASN A 167 29.43 -4.13 11.72
CA ASN A 167 29.26 -5.30 12.56
C ASN A 167 28.13 -5.03 13.56
N VAL A 168 27.16 -5.94 13.66
CA VAL A 168 26.06 -5.84 14.62
C VAL A 168 26.30 -6.88 15.69
N ASP A 169 26.47 -6.43 16.93
CA ASP A 169 26.75 -7.33 18.06
C ASP A 169 25.47 -7.96 18.61
N ASP A 170 25.57 -9.21 19.10
CA ASP A 170 24.44 -9.92 19.71
C ASP A 170 23.84 -9.16 20.90
N SER A 171 24.66 -8.39 21.64
CA SER A 171 24.19 -7.54 22.73
C SER A 171 23.34 -6.37 22.23
N GLU A 172 23.66 -5.78 21.08
CA GLU A 172 22.86 -4.74 20.44
C GLU A 172 21.52 -5.31 19.94
N VAL A 173 21.56 -6.49 19.31
CA VAL A 173 20.35 -7.21 18.88
C VAL A 173 19.44 -7.49 20.09
N LYS A 174 20.01 -8.01 21.18
CA LYS A 174 19.28 -8.30 22.41
C LYS A 174 18.72 -7.03 23.04
N SER A 175 19.50 -5.95 23.11
CA SER A 175 19.07 -4.66 23.63
C SER A 175 17.90 -4.07 22.83
N PHE A 176 17.99 -4.15 21.50
CA PHE A 176 16.92 -3.73 20.61
C PHE A 176 15.66 -4.57 20.82
N TYR A 177 15.78 -5.89 20.90
CA TYR A 177 14.65 -6.78 21.19
C TYR A 177 14.00 -6.47 22.54
N ASP A 178 14.80 -6.38 23.60
CA ASP A 178 14.32 -6.13 24.96
C ASP A 178 13.60 -4.79 25.09
N THR A 179 14.12 -3.74 24.44
CA THR A 179 13.51 -2.39 24.42
C THR A 179 12.23 -2.36 23.58
N ASN A 180 12.13 -3.19 22.53
CA ASN A 180 11.03 -3.18 21.58
C ASN A 180 10.12 -4.41 21.69
N LYS A 181 10.12 -5.15 22.81
CA LYS A 181 9.34 -6.41 22.96
C LYS A 181 7.91 -6.31 22.45
N ARG A 182 7.24 -5.18 22.69
CA ARG A 182 5.86 -4.92 22.26
C ARG A 182 5.65 -5.01 20.75
N THR A 183 6.63 -4.69 19.91
CA THR A 183 6.53 -4.79 18.44
C THR A 183 6.64 -6.23 17.95
N PHE A 184 7.21 -7.12 18.76
CA PHE A 184 7.36 -8.54 18.47
C PHE A 184 6.25 -9.40 19.09
N LEU A 185 5.42 -8.83 19.96
CA LEU A 185 4.24 -9.51 20.48
C LEU A 185 3.24 -9.71 19.34
N LYS A 186 2.95 -10.97 19.05
CA LYS A 186 1.73 -11.31 18.30
C LYS A 186 0.57 -11.24 19.29
N PRO A 187 -0.43 -10.37 19.09
CA PRO A 187 -1.59 -10.35 19.96
C PRO A 187 -2.27 -11.72 19.94
N GLU A 188 -2.98 -12.05 21.01
CA GLU A 188 -3.80 -13.25 21.05
C GLU A 188 -4.79 -13.21 19.89
N THR A 189 -4.82 -14.29 19.10
CA THR A 189 -5.77 -14.45 18.01
C THR A 189 -6.72 -15.58 18.35
N PHE A 190 -8.00 -15.37 18.06
CA PHE A 190 -9.05 -16.34 18.31
C PHE A 190 -9.53 -16.91 16.98
N LYS A 191 -9.61 -18.24 16.88
CA LYS A 191 -10.32 -18.89 15.78
C LYS A 191 -11.80 -18.95 16.13
N ILE A 192 -12.59 -18.06 15.55
CA ILE A 192 -14.03 -18.00 15.78
C ILE A 192 -14.80 -18.82 14.74
N ARG A 193 -15.98 -19.29 15.13
CA ARG A 193 -17.02 -19.80 14.24
C ARG A 193 -18.32 -19.11 14.64
N HIS A 194 -19.15 -18.74 13.68
CA HIS A 194 -20.43 -18.10 13.96
C HIS A 194 -21.62 -18.85 13.34
N ILE A 195 -22.80 -18.58 13.86
CA ILE A 195 -24.09 -18.91 13.26
C ILE A 195 -24.75 -17.56 13.02
N TYR A 196 -25.07 -17.26 11.77
CA TYR A 196 -25.67 -16.00 11.37
C TYR A 196 -27.13 -16.23 10.98
N VAL A 197 -28.03 -15.36 11.41
CA VAL A 197 -29.44 -15.33 10.96
C VAL A 197 -29.74 -13.90 10.56
N SER A 198 -30.19 -13.70 9.32
CA SER A 198 -30.41 -12.39 8.75
C SER A 198 -31.66 -11.73 9.32
N THR A 199 -31.61 -10.41 9.49
CA THR A 199 -32.77 -9.60 9.85
C THR A 199 -32.87 -8.39 8.92
N PRO A 200 -34.08 -7.90 8.61
CA PRO A 200 -34.26 -6.66 7.87
C PRO A 200 -33.51 -5.51 8.55
N GLY A 201 -32.68 -4.80 7.79
CA GLY A 201 -32.04 -3.57 8.24
C GLY A 201 -33.03 -2.40 8.30
N PRO A 202 -32.61 -1.24 8.84
CA PRO A 202 -33.37 -0.01 8.64
C PRO A 202 -33.48 0.27 7.12
N SER A 203 -34.70 0.54 6.65
CA SER A 203 -34.93 1.02 5.28
C SER A 203 -34.85 2.54 5.25
N ASP A 204 -34.09 3.10 4.32
CA ASP A 204 -34.05 4.55 4.07
C ASP A 204 -35.20 5.02 3.16
N GLU A 205 -36.13 4.14 2.82
CA GLU A 205 -37.29 4.45 1.98
C GLU A 205 -38.36 5.20 2.78
N GLU A 206 -38.84 6.33 2.24
CA GLU A 206 -39.98 7.08 2.78
C GLU A 206 -41.26 6.23 2.64
N ILE A 207 -41.73 5.66 3.76
CA ILE A 207 -42.97 4.89 3.78
C ILE A 207 -44.16 5.87 3.64
N GLU A 208 -44.99 5.66 2.61
CA GLU A 208 -46.01 6.59 2.09
C GLU A 208 -47.15 6.94 3.08
N SER A 209 -47.43 6.11 4.10
CA SER A 209 -48.49 6.37 5.08
C SER A 209 -48.16 5.87 6.50
N ALA A 210 -48.78 6.48 7.52
CA ALA A 210 -48.62 6.06 8.92
C ALA A 210 -49.14 4.62 9.19
N GLU A 211 -50.13 4.16 8.42
CA GLU A 211 -50.66 2.80 8.53
C GLU A 211 -49.66 1.77 7.98
N ASP A 212 -49.01 2.09 6.85
CA ASP A 212 -48.00 1.23 6.24
C ASP A 212 -46.73 1.18 7.10
N GLN A 213 -46.37 2.28 7.78
CA GLN A 213 -45.29 2.29 8.77
C GLN A 213 -45.58 1.34 9.94
N ALA A 214 -46.81 1.33 10.45
CA ALA A 214 -47.21 0.43 11.53
C ALA A 214 -47.14 -1.04 11.10
N LYS A 215 -47.67 -1.39 9.93
CA LYS A 215 -47.61 -2.75 9.37
C LYS A 215 -46.18 -3.20 9.08
N ALA A 216 -45.36 -2.34 8.47
CA ALA A 216 -43.95 -2.64 8.21
C ALA A 216 -43.19 -2.89 9.51
N LYS A 217 -43.45 -2.09 10.55
CA LYS A 217 -42.87 -2.30 11.88
C LYS A 217 -43.29 -3.65 12.48
N GLU A 218 -44.57 -4.01 12.41
CA GLU A 218 -45.06 -5.30 12.92
C GLU A 218 -44.39 -6.48 12.20
N ILE A 219 -44.22 -6.40 10.88
CA ILE A 219 -43.52 -7.42 10.09
C ILE A 219 -42.05 -7.51 10.50
N ILE A 220 -41.35 -6.37 10.63
CA ILE A 220 -39.95 -6.34 11.06
C ILE A 220 -39.80 -6.94 12.46
N ASP A 221 -40.69 -6.57 13.39
CA ASP A 221 -40.67 -7.08 14.76
C ASP A 221 -40.95 -8.59 14.79
N TRP A 222 -41.87 -9.08 13.96
CA TRP A 222 -42.12 -10.52 13.80
C TRP A 222 -40.90 -11.25 13.24
N VAL A 223 -40.26 -10.75 12.18
CA VAL A 223 -39.06 -11.35 11.59
C VAL A 223 -37.92 -11.38 12.61
N LYS A 224 -37.70 -10.29 13.36
CA LYS A 224 -36.69 -10.24 14.43
C LYS A 224 -36.98 -11.27 15.53
N LYS A 225 -38.25 -11.48 15.88
CA LYS A 225 -38.66 -12.47 16.88
C LYS A 225 -38.36 -13.89 16.40
N GLU A 226 -38.69 -14.22 15.16
CA GLU A 226 -38.37 -15.55 14.59
C GLU A 226 -36.86 -15.76 14.42
N ALA A 227 -36.12 -14.74 13.98
CA ALA A 227 -34.66 -14.80 13.91
C ALA A 227 -34.03 -15.07 15.29
N ARG A 228 -34.53 -14.38 16.34
CA ARG A 228 -34.07 -14.59 17.71
C ARG A 228 -34.36 -16.01 18.19
N LYS A 229 -35.58 -16.50 17.94
CA LYS A 229 -35.98 -17.87 18.29
C LYS A 229 -35.09 -18.91 17.62
N LYS A 230 -34.73 -18.72 16.35
CA LYS A 230 -33.81 -19.61 15.62
C LYS A 230 -32.41 -19.64 16.25
N ILE A 231 -31.88 -18.47 16.64
CA ILE A 231 -30.61 -18.39 17.38
C ILE A 231 -30.70 -19.05 18.76
N ASP A 232 -31.79 -18.85 19.49
CA ASP A 232 -31.97 -19.47 20.81
C ASP A 232 -32.07 -21.00 20.70
N GLN A 233 -32.71 -21.52 19.64
CA GLN A 233 -32.72 -22.96 19.32
C GLN A 233 -31.33 -23.49 18.98
N ALA A 234 -30.56 -22.75 18.19
CA ALA A 234 -29.17 -23.11 17.89
C ALA A 234 -28.33 -23.17 19.18
N ALA A 235 -28.44 -22.16 20.04
CA ALA A 235 -27.75 -22.09 21.31
C ALA A 235 -28.16 -23.24 22.25
N PHE A 236 -29.44 -23.59 22.30
CA PHE A 236 -29.94 -24.74 23.06
C PHE A 236 -29.34 -26.05 22.53
N ALA A 237 -29.39 -26.30 21.22
CA ALA A 237 -28.85 -27.52 20.64
C ALA A 237 -27.34 -27.68 20.89
N LEU A 238 -26.59 -26.57 20.84
CA LEU A 238 -25.15 -26.57 21.19
C LEU A 238 -24.91 -26.93 22.67
N LYS A 239 -25.75 -26.42 23.59
CA LYS A 239 -25.65 -26.75 25.03
C LYS A 239 -25.96 -28.22 25.32
N GLU A 240 -26.89 -28.81 24.56
CA GLU A 240 -27.23 -30.24 24.63
C GLU A 240 -26.17 -31.15 23.96
N GLY A 241 -25.07 -30.58 23.44
CA GLY A 241 -23.93 -31.33 22.90
C GLY A 241 -23.97 -31.57 21.39
N LYS A 242 -24.90 -30.96 20.64
CA LYS A 242 -24.87 -30.99 19.16
C LYS A 242 -23.58 -30.31 18.67
N SER A 243 -22.92 -30.91 17.68
CA SER A 243 -21.68 -30.33 17.15
C SER A 243 -21.94 -29.00 16.43
N PHE A 244 -20.99 -28.06 16.54
CA PHE A 244 -21.12 -26.73 15.93
C PHE A 244 -21.35 -26.80 14.42
N THR A 245 -20.67 -27.71 13.72
CA THR A 245 -20.82 -27.86 12.27
C THR A 245 -22.22 -28.28 11.87
N ILE A 246 -22.88 -29.15 12.66
CA ILE A 246 -24.27 -29.55 12.39
C ILE A 246 -25.21 -28.39 12.71
N ALA A 247 -25.05 -27.74 13.86
CA ALA A 247 -25.87 -26.59 14.24
C ALA A 247 -25.74 -25.44 13.23
N ALA A 248 -24.53 -25.15 12.73
CA ALA A 248 -24.33 -24.13 11.71
C ALA A 248 -25.01 -24.48 10.38
N LYS A 249 -24.95 -25.74 9.93
CA LYS A 249 -25.67 -26.18 8.72
C LYS A 249 -27.19 -26.06 8.85
N GLU A 250 -27.72 -26.24 10.05
CA GLU A 250 -29.16 -26.23 10.32
C GLU A 250 -29.71 -24.81 10.55
N PHE A 251 -28.93 -23.98 11.26
CA PHE A 251 -29.42 -22.69 11.76
C PHE A 251 -28.73 -21.47 11.12
N SER A 252 -27.57 -21.62 10.48
CA SER A 252 -26.87 -20.47 9.86
C SER A 252 -27.42 -20.20 8.46
N GLU A 253 -27.59 -18.92 8.16
CA GLU A 253 -27.96 -18.38 6.85
C GLU A 253 -26.76 -17.74 6.13
N ASP A 254 -25.58 -17.80 6.75
CA ASP A 254 -24.35 -17.41 6.06
C ASP A 254 -24.08 -18.36 4.88
N SER A 255 -23.59 -17.80 3.78
CA SER A 255 -23.21 -18.58 2.61
C SER A 255 -21.86 -19.25 2.91
N ASN A 256 -21.85 -20.58 3.04
CA ASN A 256 -20.61 -21.36 3.21
C ASN A 256 -19.68 -21.23 2.00
#